data_AF-A0A3D2FQT8-F1
#
_entry.id   AF-A0A3D2FQT8-F1
#
_cell.length_a   1.000
_cell.length_b   1.000
_cell.length_c   1.000
_cell.angle_alpha   90.00
_cell.angle_beta   90.00
_cell.angle_gamma   90.00
#
_symmetry.space_group_name_H-M   'P 1'
#
loop_
_entity.id
_entity.type
_entity.pdbx_description
1 polymer ?
#
loop_
_entity_poly.entity_id
_entity_poly.type
_entity_poly.pdbx_seq_one_letter_code
_entity_poly.pdbx_strand_id
1 'polypeptide(L)'
;KVLIGNDVEIGANCTIDRGTIDNTTIGDMCKFDNSVQIAHNVTIGKGCLLTAHVTIAGSTKIGDFCLFGGQAGAIDHITIGDRSVFACYTVAMKNLVGGKIYSGVPAREIKVKNHQDAVHVEVKQLKKRLKQLEEKFITIP
;
A
#
# COMPACT_ATOMS: atom_id res chain seq x y z
N LYS A 1 21.77 -9.60 8.74
CA LYS A 1 21.39 -9.30 10.14
C LYS A 1 20.12 -8.42 10.12
N VAL A 2 19.57 -8.07 11.29
CA VAL A 2 18.56 -7.00 11.44
C VAL A 2 19.23 -5.84 12.17
N LEU A 3 19.11 -4.62 11.64
CA LEU A 3 19.60 -3.39 12.26
C LEU A 3 18.40 -2.50 12.56
N ILE A 4 18.27 -2.09 13.82
CA ILE A 4 17.19 -1.23 14.31
C ILE A 4 17.81 0.07 14.79
N GLY A 5 17.30 1.19 14.30
CA GLY A 5 17.74 2.54 14.67
C GLY A 5 17.29 2.96 16.07
N ASN A 6 17.53 4.23 16.38
CA ASN A 6 17.16 4.85 17.66
C ASN A 6 15.67 5.18 17.70
N ASP A 7 15.08 5.15 18.90
CA ASP A 7 13.68 5.53 19.14
C ASP A 7 12.64 4.76 18.31
N VAL A 8 12.97 3.54 17.90
CA VAL A 8 12.04 2.65 17.19
C VAL A 8 11.10 1.99 18.19
N GLU A 9 9.79 2.01 17.90
CA GLU A 9 8.79 1.27 18.66
C GLU A 9 8.24 0.12 17.81
N ILE A 10 8.13 -1.06 18.42
CA ILE A 10 7.66 -2.29 17.77
C ILE A 10 6.54 -2.88 18.62
N GLY A 11 5.35 -2.96 18.03
CA GLY A 11 4.16 -3.53 18.66
C GLY A 11 4.24 -5.05 18.88
N ALA A 12 3.18 -5.60 19.47
CA ALA A 12 3.10 -7.01 19.79
C ALA A 12 3.06 -7.87 18.51
N ASN A 13 3.75 -9.02 18.56
CA ASN A 13 3.76 -10.04 17.50
C ASN A 13 4.26 -9.55 16.12
N CYS A 14 5.04 -8.48 16.08
CA CYS A 14 5.76 -8.12 14.85
C CYS A 14 6.85 -9.14 14.54
N THR A 15 7.05 -9.40 13.26
CA THR A 15 8.02 -10.36 12.73
C THR A 15 8.93 -9.66 11.73
N ILE A 16 10.25 -9.71 11.99
CA ILE A 16 11.26 -8.99 11.23
C ILE A 16 12.35 -9.96 10.83
N ASP A 17 12.37 -10.33 9.56
CA ASP A 17 13.31 -11.32 9.05
C ASP A 17 14.68 -10.70 8.86
N ARG A 18 15.74 -11.43 9.24
CA ARG A 18 17.11 -11.05 8.86
C ARG A 18 17.29 -11.12 7.35
N GLY A 19 18.02 -10.15 6.81
CA GLY A 19 18.42 -10.23 5.41
C GLY A 19 19.40 -11.39 5.15
N THR A 20 19.34 -11.94 3.93
CA THR A 20 20.20 -13.04 3.45
C THR A 20 21.53 -12.51 2.94
N ILE A 21 21.49 -11.55 2.01
CA ILE A 21 22.67 -10.87 1.42
C ILE A 21 22.96 -9.56 2.19
N ASP A 22 22.09 -8.58 2.03
CA ASP A 22 22.13 -7.32 2.77
C ASP A 22 21.49 -7.46 4.16
N ASN A 23 21.62 -6.43 4.99
CA ASN A 23 20.87 -6.37 6.25
C ASN A 23 19.43 -5.92 5.99
N THR A 24 18.49 -6.43 6.80
CA THR A 24 17.19 -5.76 6.97
C THR A 24 17.43 -4.57 7.90
N THR A 25 16.99 -3.38 7.52
CA THR A 25 17.27 -2.13 8.24
C THR A 25 15.98 -1.35 8.52
N ILE A 26 15.87 -0.86 9.74
CA ILE A 26 14.77 0.00 10.19
C ILE A 26 15.40 1.30 10.70
N GLY A 27 15.10 2.41 10.03
CA GLY A 27 15.61 3.72 10.38
C GLY A 27 15.05 4.26 11.70
N ASP A 28 15.68 5.32 12.20
CA ASP A 28 15.32 5.95 13.47
C ASP A 28 13.86 6.40 13.51
N MET A 29 13.28 6.44 14.71
CA MET A 29 11.94 6.96 15.00
C MET A 29 10.79 6.24 14.28
N CYS A 30 11.01 5.06 13.70
CA CYS A 30 9.94 4.25 13.12
C CYS A 30 9.00 3.71 14.21
N LYS A 31 7.70 3.65 13.94
CA LYS A 31 6.69 3.10 14.85
C LYS A 31 5.88 2.03 14.14
N PHE A 32 5.99 0.79 14.60
CA PHE A 32 5.25 -0.34 14.07
C PHE A 32 4.19 -0.74 15.11
N ASP A 33 2.94 -0.82 14.67
CA ASP A 33 1.83 -1.37 15.45
C ASP A 33 1.88 -2.91 15.41
N ASN A 34 0.85 -3.58 15.92
CA ASN A 34 0.85 -5.02 16.13
C ASN A 34 0.84 -5.84 14.83
N SER A 35 1.48 -7.01 14.86
CA SER A 35 1.47 -8.00 13.77
C SER A 35 1.99 -7.47 12.42
N VAL A 36 2.92 -6.52 12.43
CA VAL A 36 3.62 -6.06 11.22
C VAL A 36 4.64 -7.11 10.78
N GLN A 37 4.64 -7.46 9.50
CA GLN A 37 5.61 -8.36 8.88
C GLN A 37 6.59 -7.58 8.02
N ILE A 38 7.89 -7.67 8.34
CA ILE A 38 9.00 -7.14 7.56
C ILE A 38 9.84 -8.31 7.04
N ALA A 39 9.80 -8.56 5.73
CA ALA A 39 10.56 -9.63 5.10
C ALA A 39 12.07 -9.33 5.03
N HIS A 40 12.82 -10.31 4.53
CA HIS A 40 14.28 -10.24 4.42
C HIS A 40 14.74 -9.10 3.48
N ASN A 41 15.86 -8.45 3.81
CA ASN A 41 16.52 -7.41 3.01
C ASN A 41 15.71 -6.11 2.83
N VAL A 42 14.61 -5.95 3.55
CA VAL A 42 13.84 -4.71 3.53
C VAL A 42 14.65 -3.57 4.15
N THR A 43 14.61 -2.41 3.52
CA THR A 43 15.18 -1.16 4.05
C THR A 43 14.04 -0.17 4.28
N ILE A 44 13.89 0.30 5.51
CA ILE A 44 12.90 1.31 5.90
C ILE A 44 13.64 2.56 6.35
N GLY A 45 13.34 3.70 5.73
CA GLY A 45 13.84 5.02 6.11
C GLY A 45 13.36 5.46 7.50
N LYS A 46 13.74 6.66 7.93
CA LYS A 46 13.40 7.16 9.27
C LYS A 46 11.93 7.60 9.38
N GLY A 47 11.39 7.56 10.60
CA GLY A 47 10.09 8.16 10.94
C GLY A 47 8.90 7.52 10.22
N CYS A 48 9.02 6.27 9.78
CA CYS A 48 7.92 5.57 9.14
C CYS A 48 6.91 5.04 10.16
N LEU A 49 5.64 5.07 9.78
CA LEU A 49 4.53 4.61 10.61
C LEU A 49 3.83 3.44 9.90
N LEU A 50 3.94 2.24 10.47
CA LEU A 50 3.30 1.04 9.92
C LEU A 50 2.24 0.56 10.92
N THR A 51 0.97 0.71 10.55
CA THR A 51 -0.15 0.29 11.41
C THR A 51 -0.38 -1.22 11.37
N ALA A 52 -1.33 -1.73 12.16
CA ALA A 52 -1.48 -3.15 12.37
C ALA A 52 -1.62 -3.95 11.06
N HIS A 53 -0.98 -5.12 11.04
CA HIS A 53 -1.00 -6.07 9.92
C HIS A 53 -0.41 -5.55 8.60
N VAL A 54 0.39 -4.48 8.62
CA VAL A 54 1.15 -4.09 7.43
C VAL A 54 2.17 -5.18 7.07
N THR A 55 2.27 -5.51 5.78
CA THR A 55 3.19 -6.54 5.27
C THR A 55 4.09 -5.96 4.17
N ILE A 56 5.40 -5.99 4.38
CA ILE A 56 6.41 -5.55 3.42
C ILE A 56 7.23 -6.75 2.94
N ALA A 57 7.13 -7.07 1.65
CA ALA A 57 7.85 -8.19 1.04
C ALA A 57 9.33 -7.86 0.76
N GLY A 58 10.11 -8.91 0.47
CA GLY A 58 11.56 -8.90 0.55
C GLY A 58 12.24 -7.91 -0.39
N SER A 59 13.40 -7.40 0.04
CA SER A 59 14.24 -6.47 -0.73
C SER A 59 13.57 -5.15 -1.15
N THR A 60 12.42 -4.81 -0.56
CA THR A 60 11.73 -3.55 -0.81
C THR A 60 12.36 -2.42 -0.01
N LYS A 61 12.44 -1.25 -0.64
CA LYS A 61 13.03 -0.03 -0.09
C LYS A 61 11.94 1.01 0.14
N ILE A 62 11.74 1.40 1.39
CA ILE A 62 10.79 2.42 1.82
C ILE A 62 11.59 3.66 2.22
N GLY A 63 11.25 4.81 1.62
CA GLY A 63 11.85 6.11 1.93
C GLY A 63 11.42 6.66 3.29
N ASP A 64 11.85 7.87 3.58
CA ASP A 64 11.63 8.50 4.88
C ASP A 64 10.17 8.95 5.07
N PHE A 65 9.68 8.92 6.30
CA PHE A 65 8.37 9.45 6.72
C PHE A 65 7.19 8.87 5.94
N CYS A 66 7.25 7.59 5.57
CA CYS A 66 6.13 6.91 4.93
C CYS A 66 5.10 6.45 5.96
N LEU A 67 3.82 6.46 5.59
CA LEU A 67 2.71 5.96 6.41
C LEU A 67 1.99 4.82 5.70
N PHE A 68 1.82 3.70 6.39
CA PHE A 68 1.05 2.56 5.92
C PHE A 68 -0.17 2.33 6.82
N GLY A 69 -1.36 2.55 6.26
CA GLY A 69 -2.63 2.23 6.90
C GLY A 69 -2.84 0.73 7.09
N GLY A 70 -3.86 0.37 7.88
CA GLY A 70 -4.01 -1.01 8.37
C GLY A 70 -4.13 -2.00 7.22
N GLN A 71 -3.42 -3.12 7.32
CA GLN A 71 -3.37 -4.15 6.28
C GLN A 71 -2.89 -3.65 4.90
N ALA A 72 -2.20 -2.50 4.83
CA ALA A 72 -1.48 -2.10 3.63
C ALA A 72 -0.19 -2.91 3.45
N GLY A 73 0.45 -2.81 2.29
CA GLY A 73 1.68 -3.53 2.04
C GLY A 73 2.37 -3.18 0.74
N ALA A 74 3.47 -3.90 0.49
CA ALA A 74 4.30 -3.74 -0.69
C ALA A 74 4.82 -5.11 -1.15
N ILE A 75 4.81 -5.36 -2.46
CA ILE A 75 5.47 -6.52 -3.05
C ILE A 75 7.00 -6.39 -2.95
N ASP A 76 7.71 -7.42 -3.40
CA ASP A 76 9.17 -7.54 -3.33
C ASP A 76 9.87 -6.67 -4.38
N HIS A 77 11.13 -6.33 -4.11
CA HIS A 77 12.04 -5.65 -5.05
C HIS A 77 11.55 -4.30 -5.60
N ILE A 78 10.72 -3.55 -4.85
CA ILE A 78 10.28 -2.22 -5.27
C ILE A 78 10.85 -1.10 -4.37
N THR A 79 10.77 0.12 -4.89
CA THR A 79 11.12 1.35 -4.17
C THR A 79 9.89 2.22 -3.99
N ILE A 80 9.68 2.67 -2.76
CA ILE A 80 8.63 3.61 -2.36
C ILE A 80 9.34 4.89 -1.90
N GLY A 81 9.06 6.01 -2.57
CA GLY A 81 9.70 7.28 -2.24
C GLY A 81 9.18 7.89 -0.93
N ASP A 82 9.94 8.84 -0.38
CA ASP A 82 9.66 9.52 0.88
C ASP A 82 8.25 10.11 0.98
N ARG A 83 7.70 10.18 2.19
CA ARG A 83 6.40 10.82 2.47
C ARG A 83 5.25 10.21 1.65
N SER A 84 5.36 8.93 1.30
CA SER A 84 4.27 8.18 0.70
C SER A 84 3.27 7.78 1.78
N VAL A 85 1.98 7.96 1.49
CA VAL A 85 0.90 7.59 2.42
C VAL A 85 0.03 6.54 1.75
N PHE A 86 -0.14 5.38 2.38
CA PHE A 86 -0.98 4.29 1.91
C PHE A 86 -2.24 4.22 2.76
N ALA A 87 -3.41 4.28 2.12
CA ALA A 87 -4.67 4.00 2.80
C ALA A 87 -4.74 2.53 3.25
N CYS A 88 -5.67 2.20 4.14
CA CYS A 88 -5.89 0.81 4.56
C CYS A 88 -6.10 -0.12 3.36
N TYR A 89 -5.64 -1.37 3.46
CA TYR A 89 -5.72 -2.39 2.41
C TYR A 89 -5.03 -2.05 1.08
N THR A 90 -4.14 -1.06 1.03
CA THR A 90 -3.45 -0.65 -0.20
C THR A 90 -2.19 -1.47 -0.41
N VAL A 91 -1.96 -2.00 -1.62
CA VAL A 91 -0.78 -2.80 -1.93
C VAL A 91 0.04 -2.20 -3.07
N ALA A 92 1.27 -1.78 -2.77
CA ALA A 92 2.23 -1.34 -3.77
C ALA A 92 2.71 -2.54 -4.61
N MET A 93 2.40 -2.54 -5.90
CA MET A 93 2.79 -3.60 -6.85
C MET A 93 3.84 -3.16 -7.88
N LYS A 94 4.41 -1.96 -7.68
CA LYS A 94 5.46 -1.37 -8.53
C LYS A 94 6.14 -0.24 -7.76
N ASN A 95 7.23 0.28 -8.31
CA ASN A 95 7.85 1.50 -7.77
C ASN A 95 6.84 2.65 -7.70
N LEU A 96 6.84 3.37 -6.57
CA LEU A 96 5.95 4.48 -6.30
C LEU A 96 6.74 5.74 -5.94
N VAL A 97 6.27 6.87 -6.45
CA VAL A 97 6.89 8.18 -6.24
C VAL A 97 6.51 8.70 -4.86
N GLY A 98 7.45 9.33 -4.17
CA GLY A 98 7.22 9.94 -2.88
C GLY A 98 6.26 11.13 -2.91
N GLY A 99 5.78 11.55 -1.73
CA GLY A 99 4.94 12.73 -1.54
C GLY A 99 3.51 12.57 -2.07
N LYS A 100 3.03 11.34 -2.19
CA LYS A 100 1.72 11.00 -2.75
C LYS A 100 0.91 10.14 -1.77
N ILE A 101 -0.41 10.22 -1.91
CA ILE A 101 -1.35 9.37 -1.20
C ILE A 101 -1.83 8.29 -2.17
N TYR A 102 -1.74 7.03 -1.76
CA TYR A 102 -2.05 5.85 -2.55
C TYR A 102 -3.25 5.09 -1.96
N SER A 103 -4.07 4.52 -2.84
CA SER A 103 -5.20 3.67 -2.49
C SER A 103 -5.38 2.51 -3.48
N GLY A 104 -5.88 1.38 -2.99
CA GLY A 104 -6.30 0.22 -3.77
C GLY A 104 -5.25 -0.87 -3.97
N VAL A 105 -5.69 -1.94 -4.64
CA VAL A 105 -4.87 -3.10 -5.03
C VAL A 105 -5.12 -3.35 -6.52
N PRO A 106 -4.18 -2.99 -7.42
CA PRO A 106 -2.88 -2.39 -7.16
C PRO A 106 -2.96 -0.91 -6.71
N ALA A 107 -1.99 -0.46 -5.93
CA ALA A 107 -1.90 0.93 -5.48
C ALA A 107 -1.86 1.92 -6.65
N ARG A 108 -2.69 2.96 -6.56
CA ARG A 108 -2.73 4.13 -7.46
C ARG A 108 -2.86 5.40 -6.64
N GLU A 109 -2.46 6.54 -7.20
CA GLU A 109 -2.69 7.82 -6.53
C GLU A 109 -4.18 7.96 -6.22
N ILE A 110 -4.51 8.39 -5.01
CA ILE A 110 -5.86 8.30 -4.45
C ILE A 110 -6.90 9.01 -5.32
N LYS A 111 -6.52 10.11 -6.00
CA LYS A 111 -7.40 10.81 -6.94
C LYS A 111 -7.78 9.95 -8.14
N VAL A 112 -6.81 9.21 -8.70
CA VAL A 112 -7.04 8.30 -9.83
C VAL A 112 -7.92 7.14 -9.37
N LYS A 113 -7.66 6.58 -8.19
CA LYS A 113 -8.47 5.48 -7.63
C LYS A 113 -9.91 5.90 -7.40
N ASN A 114 -10.13 7.06 -6.75
CA ASN A 114 -11.46 7.59 -6.49
C ASN A 114 -12.22 7.85 -7.80
N HIS A 115 -11.55 8.35 -8.83
CA HIS A 115 -12.16 8.53 -10.14
C HIS A 115 -12.59 7.19 -10.76
N GLN A 116 -11.73 6.17 -10.70
CA GLN A 116 -12.07 4.83 -11.19
C GLN A 116 -13.25 4.21 -10.45
N ASP A 117 -13.35 4.43 -9.14
CA ASP A 117 -14.48 3.96 -8.34
C ASP A 117 -15.77 4.70 -8.69
N ALA A 118 -15.70 5.99 -8.99
CA ALA A 118 -16.84 6.75 -9.49
C ALA A 118 -17.35 6.21 -10.84
N VAL A 119 -16.43 5.87 -11.77
CA VAL A 119 -16.80 5.26 -13.06
C VAL A 119 -17.55 3.93 -12.87
N HIS A 120 -17.26 3.14 -11.84
CA HIS A 120 -18.03 1.92 -11.56
C HIS A 120 -19.50 2.21 -11.23
N VAL A 121 -19.78 3.32 -10.55
CA VAL A 121 -21.16 3.78 -10.28
C VAL A 121 -21.84 4.18 -11.59
N GLU A 122 -21.15 4.90 -12.46
CA GLU A 122 -21.66 5.32 -13.77
C GLU A 122 -21.98 4.11 -14.67
N VAL A 123 -21.14 3.07 -14.68
CA VAL A 123 -21.38 1.84 -15.45
C VAL A 123 -22.70 1.16 -15.03
N LYS A 124 -23.06 1.17 -13.74
CA LYS A 124 -24.36 0.65 -13.29
C LYS A 124 -25.52 1.45 -13.86
N GLN A 125 -25.39 2.78 -13.91
CA GLN A 125 -26.40 3.65 -14.51
C GLN A 125 -26.51 3.44 -16.02
N LEU A 126 -25.38 3.30 -16.71
CA LEU A 126 -25.33 3.01 -18.14
C LEU A 126 -26.02 1.67 -18.46
N LYS A 127 -25.76 0.61 -17.68
CA LYS A 127 -26.45 -0.68 -17.85
C LYS A 127 -27.97 -0.56 -17.70
N LYS A 128 -28.46 0.23 -16.73
CA LYS A 128 -29.90 0.48 -16.55
C LYS A 128 -30.49 1.20 -17.76
N ARG A 129 -29.80 2.24 -18.25
CA ARG A 129 -30.23 2.99 -19.45
C ARG A 129 -30.22 2.11 -20.70
N LEU A 130 -29.22 1.25 -20.86
CA LEU A 130 -29.11 0.33 -21.98
C LEU A 130 -30.28 -0.65 -21.99
N LYS A 131 -30.60 -1.27 -20.85
CA LYS A 131 -31.77 -2.16 -20.74
C LYS A 131 -33.08 -1.48 -21.12
N GLN A 132 -33.28 -0.23 -20.66
CA GLN A 132 -34.46 0.56 -21.03
C GLN A 132 -34.53 0.88 -22.52
N LEU A 133 -33.38 1.04 -23.18
CA LEU A 133 -33.31 1.23 -24.64
C LEU A 133 -33.60 -0.08 -25.36
N GLU A 134 -32.96 -1.19 -24.96
CA GLU A 134 -33.18 -2.53 -25.52
C GLU A 134 -34.66 -2.93 -25.44
N GLU A 135 -35.32 -2.74 -24.30
CA GLU A 135 -36.76 -3.00 -24.13
C GLU A 135 -37.61 -2.19 -25.11
N LYS A 136 -37.26 -0.93 -25.36
CA LYS A 136 -37.97 -0.08 -26.32
C LYS A 136 -37.79 -0.54 -27.77
N PHE A 137 -36.58 -0.96 -28.15
CA PHE A 137 -36.28 -1.40 -29.52
C PHE A 137 -36.76 -2.82 -29.82
N ILE A 138 -36.88 -3.71 -28.82
CA ILE A 138 -37.46 -5.06 -28.97
C ILE A 138 -38.98 -5.00 -29.20
N THR A 139 -39.66 -3.95 -28.74
CA THR A 139 -41.10 -3.74 -28.95
C THR A 139 -41.48 -3.02 -30.25
N ILE A 140 -40.53 -2.74 -31.14
CA ILE A 140 -40.82 -2.17 -32.47
C ILE A 140 -40.95 -3.35 -33.45
N PRO A 141 -42.14 -3.59 -34.05
CA PRO A 141 -42.36 -4.69 -34.99
C PRO A 141 -41.54 -4.55 -36.28
#